data_AF-A0A7C0YKC9-F1
#
_entry.id   AF-A0A7C0YKC9-F1
#
_cell.length_a   1.000
_cell.length_b   1.000
_cell.length_c   1.000
_cell.angle_alpha   90.00
_cell.angle_beta   90.00
_cell.angle_gamma   90.00
#
_symmetry.space_group_name_H-M   'P 1'
#
loop_
_entity.id
_entity.type
_entity.pdbx_description
1 polymer ?
#
loop_
_entity_poly.entity_id
_entity_poly.type
_entity_poly.pdbx_seq_one_letter_code
_entity_poly.pdbx_strand_id
1 'polypeptide(L)'
;MKKSFFERLTGSSNDEMDEERDMDINKGVIDKENNGNDWMEENNDEGQLTVDVFQTTDDIIIKAMVAGVKPDDLDVSITQDMITIRGKREERHKVERENYFYRELYWGTFSRSILLPQEIDPDEAEAAIKN
;
A
#
# COMPACT_ATOMS: atom_id res chain seq x y z
N MET A 1 21.53 37.18 15.00
CA MET A 1 20.24 36.53 14.66
C MET A 1 20.46 35.02 14.56
N LYS A 2 19.53 34.20 15.06
CA LYS A 2 19.67 32.73 15.03
C LYS A 2 19.32 32.20 13.62
N LYS A 3 20.16 31.32 13.07
CA LYS A 3 19.96 30.68 11.77
C LYS A 3 18.76 29.72 11.80
N SER A 4 18.07 29.64 10.67
CA SER A 4 16.86 28.81 10.52
C SER A 4 17.21 27.32 10.54
N PHE A 5 16.31 26.51 11.10
CA PHE A 5 16.44 25.05 11.21
C PHE A 5 16.72 24.36 9.86
N PHE A 6 16.23 24.94 8.76
CA PHE A 6 16.44 24.42 7.40
C PHE A 6 17.89 24.56 6.90
N GLU A 7 18.64 25.57 7.33
CA GLU A 7 20.04 25.76 6.93
C GLU A 7 21.00 24.72 7.57
N ARG A 8 20.53 23.94 8.56
CA ARG A 8 21.30 22.85 9.18
C ARG A 8 21.08 21.49 8.51
N LEU A 9 20.00 21.32 7.77
CA LEU A 9 19.61 20.07 7.10
C LEU A 9 20.18 19.97 5.68
N THR A 10 20.30 21.08 4.99
CA THR A 10 21.00 21.17 3.71
C THR A 10 22.41 21.65 4.01
N GLY A 11 23.38 20.74 4.13
CA GLY A 11 24.77 21.09 4.38
C GLY A 11 25.34 21.99 3.28
N SER A 12 25.16 23.31 3.41
CA SER A 12 25.86 24.30 2.60
C SER A 12 27.23 24.52 3.21
N SER A 13 28.20 23.74 2.75
CA SER A 13 29.60 24.14 2.79
C SER A 13 29.82 25.13 1.65
N ASN A 14 29.87 26.42 1.99
CA ASN A 14 30.48 27.44 1.15
C ASN A 14 31.99 27.36 1.42
N ASP A 15 32.75 26.82 0.48
CA ASP A 15 34.19 27.08 0.35
C ASP A 15 34.40 27.72 -1.03
N GLU A 16 34.72 29.02 -1.03
CA GLU A 16 35.49 29.69 -2.09
C GLU A 16 36.98 29.37 -1.77
N MET A 17 37.90 29.05 -2.69
CA MET A 17 38.26 29.69 -3.96
C MET A 17 39.34 28.81 -4.66
N ASP A 18 39.32 28.72 -6.00
CA ASP A 18 40.47 29.00 -6.91
C ASP A 18 40.45 28.25 -8.28
N GLU A 19 40.40 29.10 -9.31
CA GLU A 19 41.07 29.08 -10.64
C GLU A 19 40.72 28.04 -11.75
N GLU A 20 40.03 28.59 -12.77
CA GLU A 20 40.22 28.49 -14.22
C GLU A 20 40.58 27.14 -14.88
N ARG A 21 39.62 26.59 -15.64
CA ARG A 21 39.88 26.03 -16.98
C ARG A 21 38.71 26.35 -17.92
N ASP A 22 38.98 27.22 -18.87
CA ASP A 22 38.12 27.45 -20.04
C ASP A 22 38.04 26.19 -20.89
N MET A 23 36.82 25.76 -21.22
CA MET A 23 36.54 25.08 -22.49
C MET A 23 35.08 25.37 -22.90
N ASP A 24 34.94 26.34 -23.78
CA ASP A 24 33.73 26.65 -24.54
C ASP A 24 33.23 25.43 -25.31
N ILE A 25 32.00 24.97 -25.02
CA ILE A 25 31.23 24.19 -25.99
C ILE A 25 29.72 24.46 -25.87
N ASN A 26 29.28 25.31 -26.80
CA ASN A 26 27.94 25.44 -27.40
C ASN A 26 26.67 25.00 -26.65
N LYS A 27 25.84 26.02 -26.43
CA LYS A 27 24.41 25.98 -26.19
C LYS A 27 23.67 25.34 -27.38
N GLY A 28 23.01 24.21 -27.14
CA GLY A 28 21.81 23.78 -27.88
C GLY A 28 22.01 22.65 -28.90
N VAL A 29 21.82 21.41 -28.45
CA VAL A 29 21.08 20.37 -29.18
C VAL A 29 20.29 19.56 -28.15
N ILE A 30 18.98 19.46 -28.37
CA ILE A 30 18.06 18.60 -27.63
C ILE A 30 18.24 17.20 -28.19
N ASP A 31 18.88 16.31 -27.43
CA ASP A 31 18.77 14.87 -27.68
C ASP A 31 17.95 14.24 -26.55
N LYS A 32 16.77 13.76 -26.96
CA LYS A 32 15.93 12.85 -26.20
C LYS A 32 16.72 11.59 -25.86
N GLU A 33 16.30 10.94 -24.79
CA GLU A 33 16.84 9.69 -24.22
C GLU A 33 17.86 9.92 -23.11
N ASN A 34 17.33 10.09 -21.90
CA ASN A 34 17.93 9.35 -20.80
C ASN A 34 16.82 8.76 -19.94
N ASN A 35 16.74 7.44 -20.09
CA ASN A 35 16.01 6.45 -19.32
C ASN A 35 15.93 6.89 -17.85
N GLY A 36 14.83 7.56 -17.51
CA GLY A 36 14.55 7.99 -16.16
C GLY A 36 14.19 6.77 -15.36
N ASN A 37 15.22 6.03 -14.94
CA ASN A 37 15.28 5.30 -13.69
C ASN A 37 13.88 4.89 -13.20
N ASP A 38 13.33 3.88 -13.87
CA ASP A 38 12.03 3.25 -13.61
C ASP A 38 12.13 2.45 -12.30
N TRP A 39 12.38 3.18 -11.21
CA TRP A 39 12.35 2.72 -9.83
C TRP A 39 10.98 3.04 -9.22
N MET A 40 9.93 3.01 -10.03
CA MET A 40 8.64 2.63 -9.50
C MET A 40 8.71 1.13 -9.31
N GLU A 41 9.17 0.71 -8.13
CA GLU A 41 8.70 -0.54 -7.57
C GLU A 41 7.19 -0.56 -7.82
N GLU A 42 6.72 -1.55 -8.59
CA GLU A 42 5.33 -1.99 -8.48
C GLU A 42 5.17 -2.35 -7.01
N ASN A 43 4.84 -1.34 -6.21
CA ASN A 43 4.44 -1.51 -4.84
C ASN A 43 3.20 -2.37 -4.98
N ASN A 44 3.39 -3.67 -4.76
CA ASN A 44 2.35 -4.65 -4.60
C ASN A 44 1.68 -4.35 -3.24
N ASP A 45 1.17 -3.13 -3.10
CA ASP A 45 0.51 -2.59 -1.93
C ASP A 45 -0.88 -3.23 -1.88
N GLU A 46 -0.87 -4.51 -1.49
CA GLU A 46 -2.07 -5.21 -1.09
C GLU A 46 -2.71 -4.39 0.04
N GLY A 47 -3.94 -3.93 -0.21
CA GLY A 47 -4.69 -3.16 0.77
C GLY A 47 -4.88 -3.94 2.06
N GLN A 48 -5.02 -3.20 3.15
CA GLN A 48 -5.31 -3.82 4.43
C GLN A 48 -6.80 -4.19 4.53
N LEU A 49 -7.09 -5.43 4.89
CA LEU A 49 -8.44 -5.84 5.30
C LEU A 49 -8.65 -5.49 6.78
N THR A 50 -9.69 -4.71 7.05
CA THR A 50 -10.15 -4.43 8.41
C THR A 50 -10.91 -5.63 8.96
N VAL A 51 -10.56 -6.03 10.19
CA VAL A 51 -11.10 -7.20 10.86
C VAL A 51 -11.36 -6.92 12.33
N ASP A 52 -12.44 -7.49 12.84
CA ASP A 52 -12.66 -7.69 14.28
C ASP A 52 -12.40 -9.16 14.61
N VAL A 53 -11.71 -9.41 15.72
CA VAL A 53 -11.41 -10.76 16.23
C VAL A 53 -11.86 -10.82 17.68
N PHE A 54 -12.71 -11.78 18.02
CA PHE A 54 -13.20 -12.00 19.37
C PHE A 54 -13.54 -13.48 19.57
N GLN A 55 -13.81 -13.89 20.81
CA GLN A 55 -14.17 -15.28 21.13
C GLN A 55 -15.54 -15.36 21.78
N THR A 56 -16.21 -16.50 21.61
CA THR A 56 -17.33 -16.94 22.44
C THR A 56 -16.80 -17.92 23.50
N THR A 57 -17.68 -18.73 24.10
CA THR A 57 -17.26 -19.82 24.99
C THR A 57 -16.56 -20.93 24.21
N ASP A 58 -16.98 -21.18 22.97
CA ASP A 58 -16.58 -22.35 22.18
C ASP A 58 -15.80 -21.97 20.91
N ASP A 59 -15.95 -20.74 20.40
CA ASP A 59 -15.46 -20.34 19.08
C ASP A 59 -14.55 -19.12 19.10
N ILE A 60 -13.67 -19.04 18.11
CA ILE A 60 -13.01 -17.80 17.69
C ILE A 60 -13.79 -17.25 16.50
N ILE A 61 -14.24 -16.00 16.59
CA ILE A 61 -15.02 -15.33 15.55
C ILE A 61 -14.20 -14.20 14.93
N ILE A 62 -14.14 -14.22 13.60
CA ILE A 62 -13.47 -13.19 12.79
C ILE A 62 -14.50 -12.55 11.87
N LYS A 63 -14.65 -11.23 11.95
CA LYS A 63 -15.51 -10.45 11.07
C LYS A 63 -14.67 -9.53 10.21
N ALA A 64 -14.93 -9.51 8.91
CA ALA A 64 -14.20 -8.67 7.96
C ALA A 64 -15.14 -7.85 7.09
N MET A 65 -14.73 -6.62 6.75
CA MET A 65 -15.49 -5.78 5.80
C MET A 65 -15.08 -6.09 4.36
N VAL A 66 -15.89 -6.88 3.65
CA VAL A 66 -15.62 -7.32 2.26
C VAL A 66 -16.59 -6.72 1.23
N ALA A 67 -17.10 -5.52 1.49
CA ALA A 67 -17.96 -4.81 0.55
C ALA A 67 -17.25 -4.59 -0.80
N GLY A 68 -17.95 -4.85 -1.91
CA GLY A 68 -17.41 -4.70 -3.26
C GLY A 68 -16.52 -5.85 -3.75
N VAL A 69 -16.47 -6.97 -3.00
CA VAL A 69 -15.79 -8.21 -3.38
C VAL A 69 -16.82 -9.20 -3.92
N LYS A 70 -16.53 -9.89 -5.04
CA LYS A 70 -17.36 -11.02 -5.46
C LYS A 70 -16.97 -12.25 -4.63
N PRO A 71 -17.89 -13.17 -4.31
CA PRO A 71 -17.54 -14.39 -3.59
C PRO A 71 -16.37 -15.16 -4.21
N ASP A 72 -16.34 -15.27 -5.55
CA ASP A 72 -15.28 -15.95 -6.31
C ASP A 72 -13.92 -15.22 -6.27
N ASP A 73 -13.92 -13.93 -5.89
CA ASP A 73 -12.73 -13.09 -5.75
C ASP A 73 -12.22 -13.07 -4.29
N LEU A 74 -12.73 -13.95 -3.41
CA LEU A 74 -12.32 -14.09 -2.02
C LEU A 74 -11.66 -15.46 -1.79
N ASP A 75 -10.44 -15.43 -1.26
CA ASP A 75 -9.67 -16.62 -0.89
C ASP A 75 -9.44 -16.62 0.63
N VAL A 76 -9.75 -17.74 1.27
CA VAL A 76 -9.60 -17.93 2.71
C VAL A 76 -8.84 -19.24 2.93
N SER A 77 -7.65 -19.13 3.50
CA SER A 77 -6.84 -20.28 3.90
C SER A 77 -6.68 -20.30 5.42
N ILE A 78 -6.88 -21.47 6.02
CA ILE A 78 -6.79 -21.65 7.46
C ILE A 78 -5.77 -22.77 7.77
N THR A 79 -4.95 -22.53 8.79
CA THR A 79 -4.11 -23.51 9.46
C THR A 79 -4.55 -23.62 10.92
N GLN A 80 -3.93 -24.52 11.67
CA GLN A 80 -4.24 -24.74 13.08
C GLN A 80 -4.09 -23.48 13.94
N ASP A 81 -3.19 -22.56 13.58
CA ASP A 81 -2.80 -21.38 14.37
C ASP A 81 -2.97 -20.05 13.64
N MET A 82 -3.40 -20.06 12.37
CA MET A 82 -3.46 -18.86 11.54
C MET A 82 -4.58 -18.92 10.51
N ILE A 83 -5.16 -17.77 10.22
CA ILE A 83 -6.02 -17.57 9.07
C ILE A 83 -5.44 -16.48 8.16
N THR A 84 -5.56 -16.68 6.86
CA THR A 84 -5.24 -15.68 5.85
C THR A 84 -6.47 -15.45 4.97
N ILE A 85 -6.86 -14.18 4.84
CA ILE A 85 -7.99 -13.74 4.00
C ILE A 85 -7.42 -12.83 2.91
N ARG A 86 -7.66 -13.19 1.66
CA ARG A 86 -7.24 -12.44 0.47
C ARG A 86 -8.43 -12.16 -0.43
N GLY A 87 -8.33 -11.12 -1.23
CA GLY A 87 -9.30 -10.90 -2.28
C GLY A 87 -9.10 -9.59 -3.01
N LYS A 88 -10.11 -9.18 -3.79
CA LYS A 88 -10.08 -7.96 -4.59
C LYS A 88 -11.39 -7.19 -4.51
N ARG A 89 -11.31 -5.90 -4.16
CA ARG A 89 -12.44 -4.96 -4.22
C ARG A 89 -12.49 -4.31 -5.59
N GLU A 90 -13.63 -4.38 -6.26
CA GLU A 90 -13.82 -3.79 -7.59
C GLU A 90 -14.74 -2.56 -7.56
N GLU A 91 -14.26 -1.46 -8.16
CA GLU A 91 -15.05 -0.26 -8.35
C GLU A 91 -16.01 -0.44 -9.54
N ARG A 92 -17.32 -0.48 -9.27
CA ARG A 92 -18.34 -0.66 -10.32
C ARG A 92 -18.57 0.57 -11.19
N HIS A 93 -18.27 1.76 -10.67
CA HIS A 93 -18.50 3.03 -11.36
C HIS A 93 -17.18 3.78 -11.51
N LYS A 94 -16.67 3.86 -12.74
CA LYS A 94 -15.52 4.69 -13.04
C LYS A 94 -15.98 6.15 -13.09
N VAL A 95 -15.45 6.96 -12.19
CA VAL A 95 -15.62 8.41 -12.16
C VAL A 95 -14.26 9.04 -12.42
N GLU A 96 -14.21 10.09 -13.23
CA GLU A 96 -12.96 10.81 -13.46
C GLU A 96 -12.49 11.49 -12.17
N ARG A 97 -11.16 11.58 -11.99
CA ARG A 97 -10.55 12.06 -10.75
C ARG A 97 -11.04 13.45 -10.33
N GLU A 98 -11.24 14.33 -11.31
CA GLU A 98 -11.68 15.72 -11.11
C GLU A 98 -13.12 15.84 -10.57
N ASN A 99 -13.92 14.79 -10.73
CA ASN A 99 -15.32 14.77 -10.33
C ASN A 99 -15.55 14.24 -8.89
N TYR A 100 -14.49 13.83 -8.19
CA TYR A 100 -14.60 13.46 -6.77
C TYR A 100 -14.49 14.70 -5.88
N PHE A 101 -15.43 14.87 -4.94
CA PHE A 101 -15.23 15.77 -3.81
C PHE A 101 -14.25 15.16 -2.78
N TYR A 102 -14.39 13.87 -2.50
CA TYR A 102 -13.54 13.08 -1.62
C TYR A 102 -13.48 11.62 -2.11
N ARG A 103 -12.37 10.93 -1.87
CA ARG A 103 -12.20 9.51 -2.21
C ARG A 103 -11.37 8.81 -1.13
N GLU A 104 -12.05 8.15 -0.21
CA GLU A 104 -11.44 7.46 0.93
C GLU A 104 -11.53 5.93 0.82
N LEU A 105 -12.40 5.43 -0.07
CA LEU A 105 -12.56 4.01 -0.30
C LEU A 105 -11.35 3.44 -1.04
N TYR A 106 -10.83 2.32 -0.53
CA TYR A 106 -9.80 1.54 -1.19
C TYR A 106 -10.42 0.57 -2.20
N TRP A 107 -9.85 0.56 -3.41
CA TRP A 107 -10.15 -0.39 -4.48
C TRP A 107 -8.85 -1.06 -4.91
N GLY A 108 -8.86 -2.38 -5.08
CA GLY A 108 -7.64 -3.15 -5.31
C GLY A 108 -7.64 -4.50 -4.58
N THR A 109 -6.50 -5.19 -4.65
CA THR A 109 -6.25 -6.43 -3.91
C THR A 109 -6.09 -6.14 -2.43
N PHE A 110 -6.46 -7.08 -1.56
CA PHE A 110 -6.20 -6.99 -0.13
C PHE A 110 -5.75 -8.34 0.41
N SER A 111 -5.04 -8.29 1.53
CA SER A 111 -4.59 -9.48 2.24
C SER A 111 -4.49 -9.20 3.73
N ARG A 112 -4.87 -10.18 4.53
CA ARG A 112 -4.72 -10.13 5.99
C ARG A 112 -4.49 -11.51 6.55
N SER A 113 -3.34 -11.68 7.20
CA SER A 113 -3.05 -12.84 8.04
C SER A 113 -3.23 -12.50 9.51
N ILE A 114 -3.84 -13.41 10.25
CA ILE A 114 -4.16 -13.27 11.68
C ILE A 114 -3.66 -14.54 12.36
N LEU A 115 -2.70 -14.40 13.27
CA LEU A 115 -2.34 -15.47 14.20
C LEU A 115 -3.48 -15.62 15.21
N LEU A 116 -3.99 -16.84 15.34
CA LEU A 116 -5.07 -17.17 16.25
C LEU A 116 -4.54 -17.20 17.70
N PRO A 117 -5.36 -16.77 18.67
CA PRO A 117 -4.96 -16.79 20.09
C PRO A 117 -4.83 -18.21 20.66
N GLN A 118 -5.36 -19.21 19.97
CA GLN A 118 -5.32 -20.63 20.34
C GLN A 118 -5.39 -21.49 19.07
N GLU A 119 -4.96 -22.74 19.18
CA GLU A 119 -5.07 -23.72 18.11
C GLU A 119 -6.54 -24.11 17.87
N ILE A 120 -6.92 -24.32 16.61
CA ILE A 120 -8.26 -24.74 16.19
C ILE A 120 -8.20 -26.01 15.33
N ASP A 121 -9.36 -26.66 15.13
CA ASP A 121 -9.53 -27.67 14.09
C ASP A 121 -9.99 -26.97 12.79
N PRO A 122 -9.16 -26.92 11.73
CA PRO A 122 -9.51 -26.23 10.50
C PRO A 122 -10.68 -26.88 9.75
N ASP A 123 -10.93 -28.18 9.95
CA ASP A 123 -11.98 -28.92 9.25
C ASP A 123 -13.39 -28.57 9.76
N GLU A 124 -13.48 -28.03 10.98
CA GLU A 124 -14.74 -27.57 11.61
C GLU A 124 -15.02 -26.08 11.35
N ALA A 125 -14.19 -25.40 10.54
CA ALA A 125 -14.33 -23.97 10.30
C ALA A 125 -15.51 -23.66 9.35
N GLU A 126 -16.36 -22.70 9.75
CA GLU A 126 -17.47 -22.19 8.94
C GLU A 126 -17.24 -20.74 8.50
N ALA A 127 -17.69 -20.42 7.28
CA ALA A 127 -17.65 -19.07 6.73
C ALA A 127 -18.97 -18.69 6.05
N ALA A 128 -19.43 -17.46 6.27
CA ALA A 128 -20.63 -16.92 5.63
C ALA A 128 -20.42 -15.45 5.25
N ILE A 129 -20.85 -15.08 4.05
CA ILE A 129 -20.89 -13.70 3.58
C ILE A 129 -22.33 -13.20 3.68
N LYS A 130 -22.53 -12.07 4.36
CA LYS A 130 -23.84 -11.42 4.48
C LYS A 130 -23.77 -10.00 3.96
N ASN A 131 -24.75 -9.65 3.12
CA ASN A 131 -24.97 -8.30 2.60
C ASN A 131 -25.91 -7.50 3.49
#